data_AF-A0A3D1XQ90-F1
#
_entry.id   AF-A0A3D1XQ90-F1
#
_cell.length_a   1.000
_cell.length_b   1.000
_cell.length_c   1.000
_cell.angle_alpha   90.00
_cell.angle_beta   90.00
_cell.angle_gamma   90.00
#
_symmetry.space_group_name_H-M   'P 1'
#
loop_
_entity.id
_entity.type
_entity.pdbx_description
1 polymer ?
#
loop_
_entity_poly.entity_id
_entity_poly.type
_entity_poly.pdbx_seq_one_letter_code
_entity_poly.pdbx_strand_id
1 'polypeptide(L)'
;EDMADYVERFVKDLGVSIIGGCCGTTPEHIRAISTRLKGLVPTRKKVEKKVYVSGPQEAIPIDSSEALVRIGERLNVRGSKKVREAVESDDEIQIAVLEEVVEEQVKDLGIEIIDVCMDSNIVETEKVLPRVIYETTSDFKGA
;
A
#
# COMPACT_ATOMS: atom_id res chain seq x y z
N GLU A 1 -26.52 24.10 2.52
CA GLU A 1 -27.43 22.99 2.18
C GLU A 1 -26.69 21.89 1.42
N ASP A 2 -25.77 22.27 0.52
CA ASP A 2 -24.99 21.39 -0.35
C ASP A 2 -24.38 20.14 0.30
N MET A 3 -23.73 20.24 1.47
CA MET A 3 -23.03 19.10 2.09
C MET A 3 -23.98 17.96 2.49
N ALA A 4 -25.15 18.26 3.08
CA ALA A 4 -26.08 17.24 3.55
C ALA A 4 -26.72 16.48 2.37
N ASP A 5 -26.93 17.16 1.24
CA ASP A 5 -27.44 16.56 0.01
C ASP A 5 -26.46 15.55 -0.59
N TYR A 6 -25.17 15.89 -0.66
CA TYR A 6 -24.14 14.96 -1.14
C TYR A 6 -24.02 13.73 -0.24
N VAL A 7 -24.05 13.94 1.06
CA VAL A 7 -23.93 12.86 2.04
C VAL A 7 -25.12 11.89 1.96
N GLU A 8 -26.34 12.38 1.74
CA GLU A 8 -27.52 11.53 1.52
C GLU A 8 -27.31 10.58 0.32
N ARG A 9 -26.72 11.08 -0.77
CA ARG A 9 -26.38 10.25 -1.94
C ARG A 9 -25.33 9.20 -1.59
N PHE A 10 -24.34 9.50 -0.76
CA PHE A 10 -23.36 8.51 -0.32
C PHE A 10 -23.99 7.38 0.52
N VAL A 11 -24.99 7.69 1.34
CA VAL A 11 -25.72 6.65 2.09
C VAL A 11 -26.52 5.76 1.15
N LYS A 12 -27.32 6.36 0.26
CA LYS A 12 -28.23 5.63 -0.65
C LYS A 12 -27.48 4.87 -1.74
N ASP A 13 -26.52 5.51 -2.40
CA ASP A 13 -25.88 4.96 -3.59
C ASP A 13 -24.60 4.19 -3.23
N LEU A 14 -23.86 4.67 -2.22
CA LEU A 14 -22.56 4.10 -1.86
C LEU A 14 -22.59 3.18 -0.64
N GLY A 15 -23.65 3.19 0.15
CA GLY A 15 -23.76 2.35 1.34
C GLY A 15 -22.92 2.84 2.53
N VAL A 16 -22.57 4.13 2.56
CA VAL A 16 -21.79 4.71 3.67
C VAL A 16 -22.58 4.60 4.96
N SER A 17 -21.95 4.02 5.99
CA SER A 17 -22.58 3.70 7.28
C SER A 17 -22.15 4.58 8.44
N ILE A 18 -21.03 5.29 8.32
CA ILE A 18 -20.51 6.22 9.32
C ILE A 18 -20.17 7.53 8.63
N ILE A 19 -20.72 8.62 9.16
CA ILE A 19 -20.61 9.96 8.59
C ILE A 19 -20.21 10.93 9.69
N GLY A 20 -19.24 11.77 9.37
CA GLY A 20 -18.76 12.84 10.25
C GLY A 20 -18.26 14.01 9.42
N GLY A 21 -17.27 14.72 9.94
CA GLY A 21 -16.63 15.84 9.27
C GLY A 21 -15.14 15.92 9.58
N CYS A 22 -14.42 16.65 8.74
CA CYS A 22 -13.00 16.96 8.90
C CYS A 22 -12.84 18.48 9.08
N CYS A 23 -11.71 19.04 8.66
CA CYS A 23 -11.42 20.47 8.70
C CYS A 23 -12.55 21.32 8.08
N GLY A 24 -12.99 22.34 8.81
CA GLY A 24 -14.07 23.24 8.38
C GLY A 24 -15.50 22.76 8.67
N THR A 25 -15.70 21.53 9.15
CA THR A 25 -17.04 21.07 9.56
C THR A 25 -17.43 21.68 10.90
N THR A 26 -18.66 22.19 11.00
CA THR A 26 -19.19 22.84 12.22
C THR A 26 -20.38 22.04 12.79
N PRO A 27 -20.80 22.32 14.04
CA PRO A 27 -22.01 21.72 14.60
C PRO A 27 -23.26 21.92 13.74
N GLU A 28 -23.38 23.04 13.02
CA GLU A 28 -24.49 23.32 12.09
C GLU A 28 -24.52 22.30 10.95
N HIS A 29 -23.36 21.98 10.38
CA HIS A 29 -23.23 20.97 9.32
C HIS A 29 -23.67 19.59 9.82
N ILE A 30 -23.19 19.17 10.99
CA ILE A 30 -23.55 17.88 11.58
C ILE A 30 -25.05 17.81 11.90
N ARG A 31 -25.66 18.90 12.39
CA ARG A 31 -27.12 18.97 12.59
C ARG A 31 -27.88 18.80 11.28
N ALA A 32 -27.50 19.52 10.23
CA ALA A 32 -28.14 19.40 8.92
C ALA A 32 -28.03 17.98 8.35
N ILE A 33 -26.85 17.36 8.44
CA ILE A 33 -26.61 15.97 8.02
C ILE A 33 -27.48 15.01 8.83
N SER A 34 -27.44 15.09 10.17
CA SER A 34 -28.22 14.22 11.05
C SER A 34 -29.72 14.31 10.79
N THR A 35 -30.24 15.53 10.60
CA THR A 35 -31.64 15.75 10.23
C THR A 35 -31.95 15.11 8.88
N ARG A 36 -31.09 15.29 7.88
CA ARG A 36 -31.34 14.78 6.53
C ARG A 36 -31.30 13.26 6.45
N LEU A 37 -30.39 12.62 7.18
CA LEU A 37 -30.20 11.18 7.15
C LEU A 37 -31.12 10.41 8.09
N LYS A 38 -31.96 11.11 8.85
CA LYS A 38 -32.82 10.49 9.88
C LYS A 38 -33.73 9.43 9.25
N GLY A 39 -33.58 8.20 9.71
CA GLY A 39 -34.38 7.06 9.25
C GLY A 39 -33.89 6.41 7.95
N LEU A 40 -32.81 6.90 7.35
CA LEU A 40 -32.18 6.21 6.23
C LEU A 40 -31.39 5.00 6.71
N VAL A 41 -31.49 3.92 5.95
CA VAL A 41 -30.71 2.70 6.13
C VAL A 41 -29.71 2.61 4.98
N PRO A 42 -28.39 2.53 5.26
CA PRO A 42 -27.38 2.40 4.20
C PRO A 42 -27.61 1.18 3.32
N THR A 43 -27.42 1.34 2.02
CA THR A 43 -27.51 0.22 1.07
C THR A 43 -26.40 -0.78 1.32
N ARG A 44 -26.74 -2.06 1.46
CA ARG A 44 -25.76 -3.14 1.61
C ARG A 44 -25.13 -3.46 0.25
N LYS A 45 -23.84 -3.15 0.09
CA LYS A 45 -23.09 -3.56 -1.10
C LYS A 45 -22.57 -4.99 -0.95
N LYS A 46 -22.70 -5.76 -2.03
CA LYS A 46 -22.01 -7.04 -2.19
C LYS A 46 -20.64 -6.75 -2.77
N VAL A 47 -19.59 -6.99 -1.99
CA VAL A 47 -18.20 -6.85 -2.44
C VAL A 47 -17.72 -8.21 -2.95
N GLU A 48 -17.10 -8.23 -4.12
CA GLU A 48 -16.42 -9.42 -4.62
C GLU A 48 -15.18 -9.69 -3.78
N LYS A 49 -15.03 -10.94 -3.32
CA LYS A 49 -13.85 -11.33 -2.53
C LYS A 49 -12.72 -11.65 -3.51
N LYS A 50 -11.66 -10.86 -3.46
CA LYS A 50 -10.40 -11.09 -4.17
C LYS A 50 -9.23 -11.01 -3.18
N VAL A 51 -8.13 -11.65 -3.52
CA VAL A 51 -6.89 -11.59 -2.73
C VAL A 51 -6.00 -10.54 -3.36
N TYR A 52 -5.40 -9.69 -2.54
CA TYR A 52 -4.51 -8.63 -2.96
C TYR A 52 -3.21 -8.66 -2.17
N VAL A 53 -2.12 -8.28 -2.82
CA VAL A 53 -0.91 -7.75 -2.15
C VAL A 53 -0.97 -6.24 -2.27
N SER A 54 -0.74 -5.51 -1.18
CA SER A 54 -0.82 -4.04 -1.17
C SER A 54 0.45 -3.41 -0.65
N GLY A 55 0.91 -2.38 -1.35
CA GLY A 55 1.89 -1.41 -0.86
C GLY A 55 1.25 -0.05 -0.56
N PRO A 56 2.05 0.98 -0.27
CA PRO A 56 1.55 2.32 0.04
C PRO A 56 0.79 3.01 -1.10
N GLN A 57 1.14 2.71 -2.36
CA GLN A 57 0.57 3.40 -3.54
C GLN A 57 -0.43 2.54 -4.31
N GLU A 58 -0.24 1.21 -4.32
CA GLU A 58 -0.99 0.30 -5.19
C GLU A 58 -1.39 -0.98 -4.46
N ALA A 59 -2.49 -1.58 -4.90
CA ALA A 59 -2.94 -2.90 -4.49
C ALA A 59 -3.10 -3.78 -5.72
N ILE A 60 -2.32 -4.86 -5.77
CA ILE A 60 -2.23 -5.76 -6.92
C ILE A 60 -3.07 -7.00 -6.64
N PRO A 61 -4.06 -7.33 -7.48
CA PRO A 61 -4.84 -8.55 -7.31
C PRO A 61 -3.95 -9.77 -7.60
N ILE A 62 -4.00 -10.77 -6.72
CA ILE A 62 -3.45 -12.09 -7.01
C ILE A 62 -4.50 -12.84 -7.82
N ASP A 63 -4.47 -12.65 -9.14
CA ASP A 63 -5.40 -13.25 -10.09
C ASP A 63 -4.65 -13.75 -11.31
N SER A 64 -4.68 -15.07 -11.54
CA SER A 64 -4.01 -15.73 -12.66
C SER A 64 -4.94 -16.12 -13.81
N SER A 65 -6.16 -15.55 -13.85
CA SER A 65 -7.13 -15.84 -14.91
C SER A 65 -6.71 -15.36 -16.29
N GLU A 66 -6.03 -14.22 -16.38
CA GLU A 66 -5.64 -13.58 -17.66
C GLU A 66 -4.12 -13.59 -17.91
N ALA A 67 -3.29 -13.61 -16.85
CA ALA A 67 -1.84 -13.59 -16.96
C ALA A 67 -1.17 -14.27 -15.76
N LEU A 68 0.14 -14.53 -15.85
CA LEU A 68 0.91 -15.02 -14.72
C LEU A 68 1.15 -13.90 -13.70
N VAL A 69 0.92 -14.20 -12.42
CA VAL A 69 1.39 -13.35 -11.31
C VAL A 69 2.91 -13.49 -11.25
N ARG A 70 3.62 -12.37 -11.43
CA ARG A 70 5.08 -12.33 -11.46
C ARG A 70 5.60 -11.74 -10.15
N ILE A 71 6.52 -12.44 -9.52
CA ILE A 71 7.18 -12.04 -8.29
C ILE A 71 8.69 -11.93 -8.57
N GLY A 72 9.27 -10.76 -8.34
CA GLY A 72 10.68 -10.48 -8.59
C GLY A 72 11.56 -11.00 -7.46
N GLU A 73 12.50 -11.88 -7.78
CA GLU A 73 13.34 -12.58 -6.80
C GLU A 73 14.68 -11.89 -6.51
N ARG A 74 15.03 -10.82 -7.23
CA ARG A 74 16.43 -10.32 -7.24
C ARG A 74 16.83 -9.59 -5.96
N LEU A 75 15.89 -9.12 -5.15
CA LEU A 75 16.16 -8.46 -3.87
C LEU A 75 16.42 -9.51 -2.76
N ASN A 76 17.47 -10.31 -2.97
CA ASN A 76 17.76 -11.49 -2.17
C ASN A 76 19.27 -11.60 -1.89
N VAL A 77 19.66 -11.51 -0.61
CA VAL A 77 21.06 -11.59 -0.15
C VAL A 77 21.72 -12.93 -0.51
N ARG A 78 20.96 -14.04 -0.52
CA ARG A 78 21.50 -15.36 -0.86
C ARG A 78 21.68 -15.54 -2.38
N GLY A 79 20.83 -14.89 -3.19
CA GLY A 79 20.77 -15.07 -4.64
C GLY A 79 21.50 -14.01 -5.47
N SER A 80 21.74 -12.82 -4.93
CA SER A 80 22.29 -11.69 -5.66
C SER A 80 23.58 -11.18 -5.03
N LYS A 81 24.69 -11.29 -5.78
CA LYS A 81 26.00 -10.76 -5.35
C LYS A 81 25.92 -9.26 -5.03
N LYS A 82 25.21 -8.49 -5.87
CA LYS A 82 25.02 -7.04 -5.70
C LYS A 82 24.28 -6.71 -4.42
N VAL A 83 23.18 -7.40 -4.13
CA VAL A 83 22.41 -7.21 -2.88
C VAL A 83 23.21 -7.65 -1.66
N ARG A 84 23.91 -8.78 -1.75
CA ARG A 84 24.77 -9.27 -0.67
C ARG A 84 25.84 -8.25 -0.29
N GLU A 85 26.58 -7.72 -1.26
CA GLU A 85 27.62 -6.73 -1.01
C GLU A 85 27.06 -5.41 -0.45
N ALA A 86 25.85 -5.02 -0.87
CA ALA A 86 25.16 -3.84 -0.36
C ALA A 86 24.69 -3.99 1.09
N VAL A 87 24.31 -5.21 1.50
CA VAL A 87 23.77 -5.50 2.84
C VAL A 87 24.86 -5.87 3.83
N GLU A 88 25.85 -6.66 3.42
CA GLU A 88 26.93 -7.20 4.27
C GLU A 88 28.14 -6.27 4.36
N SER A 89 28.01 -4.99 3.97
CA SER A 89 29.08 -4.00 4.07
C SER A 89 29.40 -3.68 5.54
N ASP A 90 30.69 -3.49 5.84
CA ASP A 90 31.19 -3.18 7.19
C ASP A 90 30.71 -1.81 7.74
N ASP A 91 30.32 -0.89 6.85
CA ASP A 91 29.89 0.47 7.21
C ASP A 91 28.37 0.53 7.45
N GLU A 92 27.60 0.69 6.37
CA GLU A 92 26.14 0.79 6.39
C GLU A 92 25.52 0.07 5.19
N ILE A 93 24.25 -0.31 5.34
CA ILE A 93 23.45 -0.89 4.25
C ILE A 93 23.34 0.14 3.13
N GLN A 94 23.78 -0.24 1.94
CA GLN A 94 23.75 0.63 0.76
C GLN A 94 22.35 0.64 0.14
N ILE A 95 21.42 1.37 0.75
CA ILE A 95 20.00 1.43 0.34
C ILE A 95 19.84 1.81 -1.14
N ALA A 96 20.61 2.78 -1.65
CA ALA A 96 20.53 3.19 -3.06
C ALA A 96 20.79 2.03 -4.05
N VAL A 97 21.65 1.07 -3.68
CA VAL A 97 21.92 -0.13 -4.50
C VAL A 97 20.73 -1.08 -4.48
N LEU A 98 20.05 -1.20 -3.33
CA LEU A 98 18.85 -2.00 -3.19
C LEU A 98 17.67 -1.39 -3.96
N GLU A 99 17.51 -0.06 -3.89
CA GLU A 99 16.53 0.68 -4.69
C GLU A 99 16.74 0.45 -6.17
N GLU A 100 17.96 0.53 -6.68
CA GLU A 100 18.26 0.27 -8.10
C GLU A 100 17.83 -1.15 -8.51
N VAL A 101 18.06 -2.16 -7.66
CA VAL A 101 17.63 -3.55 -7.92
C VAL A 101 16.10 -3.68 -7.93
N VAL A 102 15.40 -2.93 -7.09
CA VAL A 102 13.94 -2.87 -7.11
C VAL A 102 13.44 -2.15 -8.36
N GLU A 103 14.01 -1.00 -8.69
CA GLU A 103 13.62 -0.19 -9.84
C GLU A 103 13.81 -0.93 -11.16
N GLU A 104 14.91 -1.66 -11.35
CA GLU A 104 15.12 -2.48 -12.55
C GLU A 104 13.99 -3.52 -12.72
N GLN A 105 13.60 -4.18 -11.61
CA GLN A 105 12.52 -5.17 -11.64
C GLN A 105 11.16 -4.52 -11.94
N VAL A 106 10.86 -3.38 -11.32
CA VAL A 106 9.56 -2.71 -11.47
C VAL A 106 9.46 -1.99 -12.81
N LYS A 107 10.43 -1.16 -13.17
CA LYS A 107 10.37 -0.28 -14.36
C LYS A 107 10.75 -1.02 -15.64
N ASP A 108 11.81 -1.84 -15.62
CA ASP A 108 12.32 -2.46 -16.85
C ASP A 108 11.66 -3.82 -17.13
N LEU A 109 11.37 -4.60 -16.08
CA LEU A 109 10.73 -5.91 -16.21
C LEU A 109 9.21 -5.89 -15.97
N GLY A 110 8.67 -4.76 -15.51
CA GLY A 110 7.25 -4.59 -15.23
C GLY A 110 6.75 -5.50 -14.11
N ILE A 111 7.58 -5.81 -13.12
CA ILE A 111 7.22 -6.66 -11.98
C ILE A 111 6.50 -5.82 -10.91
N GLU A 112 5.38 -6.32 -10.42
CA GLU A 112 4.51 -5.60 -9.48
C GLU A 112 4.69 -6.05 -8.02
N ILE A 113 5.23 -7.24 -7.80
CA ILE A 113 5.46 -7.83 -6.47
C ILE A 113 6.93 -8.22 -6.36
N ILE A 114 7.60 -7.81 -5.29
CA ILE A 114 9.01 -8.12 -5.05
C ILE A 114 9.13 -9.04 -3.84
N ASP A 115 9.83 -10.17 -4.02
CA ASP A 115 10.31 -11.01 -2.93
C ASP A 115 11.52 -10.34 -2.25
N VAL A 116 11.53 -10.36 -0.92
CA VAL A 116 12.58 -9.70 -0.12
C VAL A 116 13.19 -10.70 0.83
N CYS A 117 14.47 -11.01 0.61
CA CYS A 117 15.22 -11.92 1.47
C CYS A 117 16.52 -11.24 1.94
N MET A 118 16.57 -10.89 3.22
CA MET A 118 17.76 -10.32 3.87
C MET A 118 18.48 -11.34 4.76
N ASP A 119 18.25 -12.64 4.53
CA ASP A 119 18.90 -13.71 5.29
C ASP A 119 20.40 -13.76 5.00
N SER A 120 21.19 -13.52 6.04
CA SER A 120 22.64 -13.46 6.00
C SER A 120 23.24 -14.15 7.22
N ASN A 121 24.46 -14.66 7.06
CA ASN A 121 25.26 -15.15 8.18
C ASN A 121 26.17 -14.06 8.78
N ILE A 122 26.20 -12.87 8.17
CA ILE A 122 27.09 -11.76 8.53
C ILE A 122 26.32 -10.67 9.28
N VAL A 123 25.10 -10.37 8.85
CA VAL A 123 24.27 -9.32 9.45
C VAL A 123 23.10 -9.88 10.26
N GLU A 124 22.57 -9.06 11.18
CA GLU A 124 21.42 -9.42 12.01
C GLU A 124 20.11 -9.21 11.23
N THR A 125 19.63 -10.25 10.55
CA THR A 125 18.44 -10.23 9.69
C THR A 125 17.22 -9.59 10.35
N GLU A 126 17.00 -9.83 11.66
CA GLU A 126 15.88 -9.26 12.42
C GLU A 126 15.89 -7.74 12.48
N LYS A 127 17.05 -7.10 12.33
CA LYS A 127 17.19 -5.63 12.25
C LYS A 127 17.26 -5.14 10.81
N VAL A 128 17.93 -5.87 9.94
CA VAL A 128 18.15 -5.48 8.55
C VAL A 128 16.85 -5.54 7.73
N LEU A 129 16.09 -6.62 7.83
CA LEU A 129 14.89 -6.81 7.01
C LEU A 129 13.85 -5.68 7.22
N PRO A 130 13.45 -5.31 8.45
CA PRO A 130 12.51 -4.21 8.66
C PRO A 130 13.04 -2.87 8.15
N ARG A 131 14.34 -2.60 8.30
CA ARG A 131 14.96 -1.38 7.78
C ARG A 131 14.91 -1.33 6.26
N VAL A 132 15.30 -2.41 5.58
CA VAL A 132 15.25 -2.48 4.10
C VAL A 132 13.81 -2.31 3.60
N ILE A 133 12.84 -2.99 4.20
CA ILE A 133 11.42 -2.82 3.85
C ILE A 133 10.99 -1.38 4.07
N TYR A 134 11.29 -0.78 5.21
CA TYR A 134 10.94 0.61 5.51
C TYR A 134 11.53 1.56 4.46
N GLU A 135 12.84 1.54 4.24
CA GLU A 135 13.50 2.49 3.34
C GLU A 135 13.01 2.32 1.89
N THR A 136 12.91 1.08 1.40
CA THR A 136 12.47 0.80 0.01
C THR A 136 10.98 1.04 -0.24
N THR A 137 10.18 1.21 0.81
CA THR A 137 8.73 1.49 0.69
C THR A 137 8.31 2.86 1.23
N SER A 138 9.18 3.54 1.97
CA SER A 138 8.89 4.82 2.63
C SER A 138 9.49 6.02 1.92
N ASP A 139 10.41 5.84 0.97
CA ASP A 139 10.98 6.97 0.23
C ASP A 139 9.97 7.49 -0.82
N PHE A 140 9.02 8.28 -0.33
CA PHE A 140 8.08 9.09 -1.11
C PHE A 140 8.84 10.23 -1.81
N LYS A 141 9.76 9.93 -2.72
CA LYS A 141 10.31 10.95 -3.64
C LYS A 141 9.23 11.32 -4.65
N GLY A 142 8.29 12.18 -4.23
CA GLY A 142 7.22 12.70 -5.10
C GLY A 142 5.85 12.97 -4.47
N ALA A 143 5.73 13.02 -3.13
CA ALA A 143 4.55 13.59 -2.47
C ALA A 143 4.76 15.08 -2.16
#